data_AF-A0A6B2T3X1-F1
#
_entry.id   AF-A0A6B2T3X1-F1
#
_cell.length_a   1.000
_cell.length_b   1.000
_cell.length_c   1.000
_cell.angle_alpha   90.00
_cell.angle_beta   90.00
_cell.angle_gamma   90.00
#
_symmetry.space_group_name_H-M   'P 1'
#
loop_
_entity.id
_entity.type
_entity.pdbx_description
1 polymer ?
#
loop_
_entity_poly.entity_id
_entity_poly.type
_entity_poly.pdbx_seq_one_letter_code
_entity_poly.pdbx_strand_id
1 'polypeptide(L)' 'ALGPGPLRITGEFAAVAGEPLPAAADRLRAALYEAAAGLGLVTTEVDLKATALLDEADGTDEAPARP' A
#
# COMPACT_ATOMS: atom_id res chain seq x y z
N ALA A 1 -25.22 11.20 16.79
CA ALA A 1 -24.69 10.89 15.46
C ALA A 1 -24.28 9.42 15.46
N LEU A 2 -24.79 8.60 14.55
CA LEU A 2 -24.21 7.28 14.32
C LEU A 2 -22.81 7.53 13.76
N GLY A 3 -21.79 6.97 14.41
CA GLY A 3 -20.42 7.07 13.91
C GLY A 3 -20.34 6.55 12.48
N PRO A 4 -19.30 6.93 11.72
CA PRO A 4 -19.05 6.33 10.41
C PRO A 4 -19.10 4.81 10.59
N GLY A 5 -19.97 4.15 9.83
CA GLY A 5 -20.06 2.70 9.84
C GLY A 5 -18.71 2.05 9.51
N PRO A 6 -18.59 0.73 9.70
CA PRO A 6 -17.32 0.03 9.46
C PRO A 6 -16.76 0.34 8.06
N LEU A 7 -15.59 0.98 8.01
CA LEU A 7 -14.94 1.39 6.77
C LEU A 7 -14.08 0.25 6.21
N ARG A 8 -14.24 -0.03 4.92
CA ARG A 8 -13.40 -0.98 4.17
C ARG A 8 -12.51 -0.24 3.20
N ILE A 9 -11.21 -0.50 3.24
CA ILE A 9 -10.22 0.04 2.31
C ILE A 9 -9.87 -1.04 1.28
N THR A 10 -9.96 -0.71 -0.01
CA THR A 10 -9.56 -1.59 -1.11
C THR A 10 -8.46 -0.94 -1.93
N GLY A 11 -7.43 -1.68 -2.29
CA GLY A 11 -6.33 -1.14 -3.10
C GLY A 11 -5.64 -2.19 -3.96
N GLU A 12 -5.08 -1.73 -5.07
CA GLU A 12 -4.18 -2.51 -5.91
C GLU A 12 -2.76 -2.04 -5.68
N PHE A 13 -1.81 -2.98 -5.59
CA PHE A 13 -0.41 -2.64 -5.40
C PHE A 13 0.51 -3.60 -6.18
N ALA A 14 1.68 -3.10 -6.54
CA ALA A 14 2.78 -3.91 -7.02
C ALA A 14 3.82 -4.06 -5.91
N ALA A 15 4.43 -5.24 -5.80
CA ALA A 15 5.47 -5.53 -4.81
C ALA A 15 6.81 -5.79 -5.49
N VAL A 16 7.92 -5.46 -4.83
CA VAL A 16 9.25 -5.77 -5.35
C VAL A 16 9.59 -7.23 -5.03
N ALA A 17 10.14 -7.97 -6.00
CA ALA A 17 10.46 -9.39 -5.90
C ALA A 17 11.54 -9.72 -4.83
N GLY A 18 12.28 -8.72 -4.37
CA GLY A 18 13.28 -8.83 -3.29
C GLY A 18 12.70 -9.10 -1.89
N GLU A 19 11.38 -8.98 -1.71
CA GLU A 19 10.70 -9.32 -0.45
C GLU A 19 9.48 -10.24 -0.63
N PRO A 20 9.13 -11.06 0.39
CA PRO A 20 7.92 -11.86 0.34
C PRO A 20 6.67 -10.97 0.23
N LEU A 21 5.81 -11.26 -0.76
CA LEU A 21 4.58 -10.52 -0.99
C LEU A 21 3.69 -10.32 0.27
N PRO A 22 3.52 -11.32 1.16
CA PRO A 22 2.76 -11.10 2.41
C PRO A 22 3.37 -10.02 3.30
N ALA A 23 4.70 -9.93 3.38
CA ALA A 23 5.39 -8.93 4.21
C ALA A 23 5.20 -7.50 3.66
N ALA A 24 5.28 -7.33 2.34
CA ALA A 24 4.96 -6.06 1.68
C ALA A 24 3.51 -5.63 1.94
N ALA A 25 2.57 -6.59 1.79
CA ALA A 25 1.16 -6.36 2.03
C ALA A 25 0.88 -5.98 3.49
N ASP A 26 1.50 -6.63 4.46
CA ASP A 26 1.31 -6.34 5.89
C ASP A 26 1.84 -4.96 6.27
N ARG A 27 2.99 -4.55 5.72
CA ARG A 27 3.48 -3.16 5.88
C ARG A 27 2.51 -2.14 5.30
N LEU A 28 1.97 -2.39 4.11
CA LEU A 28 0.98 -1.51 3.50
C LEU A 28 -0.31 -1.45 4.32
N ARG A 29 -0.81 -2.59 4.83
CA ARG A 29 -1.97 -2.63 5.74
C ARG A 29 -1.73 -1.80 7.00
N ALA A 30 -0.58 -1.98 7.65
CA ALA A 30 -0.24 -1.23 8.86
C ALA A 30 -0.23 0.28 8.59
N ALA A 31 0.42 0.72 7.50
CA ALA A 31 0.46 2.14 7.13
C ALA A 31 -0.95 2.71 6.85
N LEU A 32 -1.82 1.94 6.21
CA LEU A 32 -3.21 2.36 5.96
C LEU A 32 -4.04 2.46 7.24
N TYR A 33 -3.86 1.54 8.20
CA TYR A 33 -4.52 1.64 9.50
C TYR A 33 -4.06 2.86 10.30
N GLU A 34 -2.75 3.13 10.33
CA GLU A 34 -2.18 4.32 10.99
C GLU A 34 -2.71 5.62 10.35
N ALA A 35 -2.76 5.68 9.02
CA ALA A 35 -3.32 6.83 8.30
C ALA A 35 -4.81 7.02 8.62
N ALA A 36 -5.60 5.94 8.63
CA ALA A 36 -7.02 5.99 8.98
C ALA A 36 -7.24 6.47 10.42
N ALA A 37 -6.42 6.00 11.36
CA ALA A 37 -6.45 6.46 12.75
C ALA A 37 -6.16 7.98 12.85
N GLY A 38 -5.16 8.47 12.11
CA GLY A 38 -4.86 9.90 12.01
C GLY A 38 -6.00 10.75 11.44
N LEU A 39 -6.88 10.16 10.64
CA LEU A 39 -8.06 10.80 10.07
C LEU A 39 -9.33 10.63 10.92
N GLY A 40 -9.27 9.90 12.04
CA GLY A 40 -10.43 9.58 12.88
C GLY A 40 -11.41 8.59 12.23
N LEU A 41 -10.94 7.80 11.27
CA LEU A 41 -11.73 6.78 10.57
C LEU A 41 -11.60 5.42 11.27
N VAL A 42 -12.73 4.75 11.47
CA VAL A 42 -12.77 3.38 12.02
C VAL A 42 -12.74 2.38 10.86
N THR A 43 -11.54 1.99 10.45
CA THR A 43 -11.33 0.95 9.42
C THR A 43 -11.46 -0.44 10.02
N THR A 44 -12.32 -1.27 9.46
CA THR A 44 -12.48 -2.67 9.88
C THR A 44 -11.68 -3.64 9.04
N GLU A 45 -11.44 -3.31 7.77
CA GLU A 45 -10.83 -4.24 6.81
C GLU A 45 -10.01 -3.49 5.76
N VAL A 46 -8.87 -4.07 5.40
CA VAL A 46 -8.00 -3.62 4.32
C VAL A 46 -7.77 -4.78 3.35
N ASP A 47 -8.39 -4.70 2.18
CA ASP A 47 -8.31 -5.69 1.10
C ASP A 47 -7.34 -5.19 0.03
N LEU A 48 -6.27 -5.95 -0.20
CA LEU A 48 -5.19 -5.57 -1.10
C LEU A 48 -5.01 -6.64 -2.16
N LYS A 49 -4.99 -6.20 -3.42
CA LYS A 49 -4.75 -7.05 -4.58
C LYS A 49 -3.37 -6.74 -5.16
N ALA A 50 -2.49 -7.74 -5.12
CA ALA A 50 -1.23 -7.67 -5.83
C ALA A 50 -1.47 -7.77 -7.34
N THR A 51 -1.00 -6.81 -8.11
CA THR A 51 -1.18 -6.76 -9.58
C THR A 51 0.08 -7.08 -10.35
N ALA A 52 1.24 -6.86 -9.75
CA ALA A 52 2.53 -7.17 -10.35
C ALA A 52 3.59 -7.47 -9.28
N LEU A 53 4.60 -8.23 -9.69
CA LEU A 53 5.89 -8.29 -9.02
C LEU A 53 6.87 -7.50 -9.88
N LEU A 54 7.48 -6.49 -9.28
CA LEU A 54 8.51 -5.66 -9.90
C LEU A 54 9.86 -6.31 -9.60
N ASP A 55 10.74 -6.36 -10.58
CA ASP A 55 12.14 -6.65 -10.30
C ASP A 55 12.72 -5.54 -9.41
N GLU A 56 13.77 -5.86 -8.65
CA GLU A 56 14.51 -4.84 -7.90
C GLU A 56 14.97 -3.78 -8.89
N ALA A 57 14.49 -2.55 -8.70
CA ALA A 57 14.99 -1.44 -9.48
C ALA A 57 16.46 -1.26 -9.10
N ASP A 58 17.36 -1.74 -9.95
CA ASP A 58 18.71 -1.20 -10.03
C ASP A 58 18.52 0.31 -10.09
N GLY A 59 18.96 1.04 -9.07
CA GLY A 59 18.59 2.43 -8.78
C GLY A 59 19.04 3.47 -9.81
N THR A 60 18.62 3.32 -11.06
CA THR A 60 18.93 4.14 -12.21
C THR A 60 17.65 4.32 -13.02
N ASP A 61 16.64 4.96 -12.41
CA ASP A 61 15.80 5.86 -13.20
C ASP A 61 16.59 7.15 -13.38
N GLU A 62 17.68 7.07 -14.16
CA GLU A 62 18.36 8.25 -14.68
C GLU A 62 17.40 8.84 -15.72
N ALA A 63 16.54 9.75 -15.27
CA ALA A 63 15.80 10.61 -16.16
C ALA A 63 16.79 11.18 -17.19
N PRO A 64 16.51 11.09 -18.51
CA PRO A 64 17.47 11.50 -19.52
C PRO A 64 17.82 12.97 -19.29
N ALA A 65 19.11 13.23 -19.07
CA ALA A 65 19.66 14.58 -19.02
C ALA A 65 19.22 15.30 -20.30
N ARG A 66 18.27 16.22 -20.16
CA ARG A 66 17.73 16.97 -21.28
C ARG A 66 18.86 17.90 -21.78
N PRO A 67 19.23 17.85 -23.08
CA PRO A 67 20.32 18.66 -23.62
C PRO A 67 20.01 20.16 -23.61
#